data_AF-A0AAV4EBL3-F1
#
_entry.id   AF-A0AAV4EBL3-F1
#
_cell.length_a   1.000
_cell.length_b   1.000
_cell.length_c   1.000
_cell.angle_alpha   90.00
_cell.angle_beta   90.00
_cell.angle_gamma   90.00
#
_symmetry.space_group_name_H-M   'P 1'
#
loop_
_entity.id
_entity.type
_entity.pdbx_description
1 polymer ?
#
loop_
_entity_poly.entity_id
_entity_poly.type
_entity_poly.pdbx_seq_one_letter_code
_entity_poly.pdbx_strand_id
1 'polypeptide(L)'
;MSALAILSCRPNSHPFQERHISLHEAVKIGRSVARARPSISNGIFDCKVLSRHHAMLWYEAGKFYLQDTKSSNGTFVNNQRLCKGGEESPAREVFSGDLIQFGVEVMENNRRGEKITHGCIIANITLYHQDGREAKPA
;
A
#
# COMPACT_ATOMS: atom_id res chain seq x y z
N MET A 1 3.24 -2.37 23.26
CA MET A 1 2.88 -3.07 22.02
C MET A 1 2.97 -2.07 20.88
N SER A 2 3.24 -2.52 19.66
CA SER A 2 3.18 -1.67 18.46
C SER A 2 1.76 -1.51 17.96
N ALA A 3 1.52 -0.44 17.21
CA ALA A 3 0.36 -0.38 16.36
C ALA A 3 0.51 -1.39 15.21
N LEU A 4 -0.60 -1.94 14.74
CA LEU A 4 -0.64 -2.99 13.71
C LEU A 4 -1.49 -2.52 12.53
N ALA A 5 -0.98 -2.71 11.32
CA ALA A 5 -1.74 -2.57 10.09
C ALA A 5 -1.88 -3.94 9.42
N ILE A 6 -3.12 -4.34 9.14
CA ILE A 6 -3.44 -5.55 8.39
C ILE A 6 -3.89 -5.13 6.99
N LEU A 7 -3.27 -5.67 5.95
CA LEU A 7 -3.66 -5.46 4.55
C LEU A 7 -4.24 -6.75 3.99
N SER A 8 -5.55 -6.78 3.78
CA SER A 8 -6.26 -7.93 3.22
C SER A 8 -6.51 -7.72 1.73
N CYS A 9 -6.04 -8.67 0.91
CA CYS A 9 -6.13 -8.61 -0.54
C CYS A 9 -7.57 -8.59 -1.03
N ARG A 10 -7.91 -7.67 -1.94
CA ARG A 10 -9.23 -7.62 -2.59
C ARG A 10 -9.30 -8.56 -3.80
N PRO A 11 -10.51 -9.04 -4.18
CA PRO A 11 -10.67 -9.90 -5.35
C PRO A 11 -10.21 -9.27 -6.68
N ASN A 12 -10.26 -7.94 -6.80
CA ASN A 12 -9.82 -7.19 -7.98
C ASN A 12 -8.35 -6.71 -7.88
N SER A 13 -7.59 -7.17 -6.89
CA SER A 13 -6.17 -6.86 -6.74
C SER A 13 -5.31 -7.84 -7.54
N HIS A 14 -4.11 -7.40 -7.92
CA HIS A 14 -3.01 -8.33 -8.14
C HIS A 14 -2.81 -9.17 -6.86
N PRO A 15 -2.73 -10.52 -6.96
CA PRO A 15 -2.76 -11.37 -5.77
C PRO A 15 -1.59 -11.12 -4.81
N PHE A 16 -1.89 -11.07 -3.52
CA PHE A 16 -0.89 -11.10 -2.46
C PHE A 16 -1.45 -11.76 -1.20
N GLN A 17 -0.57 -12.35 -0.39
CA GLN A 17 -0.93 -12.89 0.92
C GLN A 17 -1.15 -11.74 1.91
N GLU A 18 -2.18 -11.84 2.75
CA GLU A 18 -2.46 -10.86 3.81
C GLU A 18 -1.18 -10.47 4.58
N ARG A 19 -1.06 -9.17 4.85
CA ARG A 19 0.09 -8.59 5.56
C ARG A 19 -0.33 -8.17 6.96
N HIS A 20 0.53 -8.47 7.93
CA HIS A 20 0.43 -8.09 9.35
C HIS A 20 1.65 -7.24 9.67
N ILE A 21 1.53 -5.93 9.46
CA ILE A 21 2.66 -4.99 9.48
C ILE A 21 2.69 -4.28 10.83
N SER A 22 3.71 -4.57 11.62
CA SER A 22 3.98 -3.87 12.87
C SER A 22 4.55 -2.49 12.61
N LEU A 23 3.92 -1.44 13.12
CA LEU A 23 4.30 -0.03 12.95
C LEU A 23 5.07 0.47 14.18
N HIS A 24 6.22 -0.16 14.48
CA HIS A 24 7.19 0.38 15.46
C HIS A 24 7.89 1.63 14.91
N GLU A 25 8.13 1.63 13.61
CA GLU A 25 8.72 2.69 12.83
C GLU A 25 7.93 2.84 11.54
N ALA A 26 8.24 3.86 10.75
CA ALA A 26 7.63 4.05 9.45
C ALA A 26 7.96 2.88 8.52
N VAL A 27 6.93 2.22 8.00
CA VAL A 27 7.08 1.07 7.11
C VAL A 27 6.91 1.51 5.67
N LYS A 28 7.92 1.16 4.88
CA LYS A 28 7.93 1.36 3.44
C LYS A 28 6.98 0.40 2.74
N ILE A 29 6.15 0.96 1.86
CA ILE A 29 5.38 0.24 0.86
C ILE A 29 6.10 0.30 -0.49
N GLY A 30 6.26 -0.84 -1.17
CA GLY A 30 6.82 -0.82 -2.51
C GLY A 30 7.06 -2.18 -3.16
N ARG A 31 7.62 -2.13 -4.37
CA ARG A 31 7.91 -3.31 -5.18
C ARG A 31 9.10 -4.11 -4.66
N SER A 32 9.02 -5.43 -4.77
CA SER A 32 10.12 -6.35 -4.47
C SER A 32 11.37 -6.03 -5.29
N VAL A 33 12.53 -6.15 -4.63
CA VAL A 33 13.87 -6.07 -5.23
C VAL A 33 14.76 -7.12 -4.57
N ALA A 34 15.97 -7.33 -5.09
CA ALA A 34 16.90 -8.34 -4.57
C ALA A 34 17.11 -8.26 -3.04
N ARG A 35 17.20 -7.03 -2.51
CA ARG A 35 17.41 -6.73 -1.08
C ARG A 35 16.13 -6.60 -0.24
N ALA A 36 14.95 -6.72 -0.84
CA ALA A 36 13.67 -6.58 -0.14
C ALA A 36 12.63 -7.49 -0.79
N ARG A 37 12.34 -8.61 -0.13
CA ARG A 37 11.39 -9.61 -0.60
C ARG A 37 10.05 -9.48 0.14
N PRO A 38 8.93 -9.85 -0.51
CA PRO A 38 7.63 -9.88 0.13
C PRO A 38 7.63 -10.81 1.34
N SER A 39 7.02 -10.39 2.44
CA SER A 39 6.84 -11.18 3.66
C SER A 39 5.49 -10.85 4.28
N ILE A 40 4.91 -11.77 5.04
CA ILE A 40 3.68 -11.51 5.82
C ILE A 40 3.80 -10.28 6.71
N SER A 41 5.01 -9.91 7.14
CA SER A 41 5.26 -8.83 8.10
C SER A 41 5.70 -7.50 7.49
N ASN A 42 5.65 -7.33 6.15
CA ASN A 42 6.12 -6.11 5.50
C ASN A 42 5.19 -5.58 4.40
N GLY A 43 5.46 -4.34 3.97
CA GLY A 43 4.77 -3.64 2.88
C GLY A 43 5.37 -3.90 1.49
N ILE A 44 6.05 -5.02 1.29
CA ILE A 44 6.73 -5.32 0.02
C ILE A 44 5.88 -6.26 -0.82
N PHE A 45 5.68 -5.90 -2.09
CA PHE A 45 4.82 -6.63 -3.02
C PHE A 45 5.58 -7.00 -4.29
N ASP A 46 5.37 -8.21 -4.79
CA ASP A 46 5.86 -8.59 -6.13
C ASP A 46 4.87 -8.13 -7.19
N CYS A 47 4.81 -6.82 -7.43
CA CYS A 47 3.85 -6.22 -8.33
C CYS A 47 4.56 -5.20 -9.23
N LYS A 48 4.50 -5.43 -10.56
CA LYS A 48 5.27 -4.66 -11.55
C LYS A 48 4.91 -3.17 -11.54
N VAL A 49 3.63 -2.84 -11.35
CA VAL A 49 3.12 -1.46 -11.42
C VAL A 49 3.46 -0.62 -10.19
N LEU A 50 4.05 -1.20 -9.15
CA LEU A 50 4.54 -0.45 -8.00
C LEU A 50 5.96 0.11 -8.23
N SER A 51 6.18 1.36 -7.82
CA SER A 51 7.52 1.88 -7.55
C SER A 51 8.23 1.08 -6.45
N ARG A 52 9.57 1.06 -6.50
CA ARG A 52 10.41 0.47 -5.46
C ARG A 52 10.20 1.14 -4.11
N HIS A 53 9.99 2.46 -4.11
CA HIS A 53 9.60 3.30 -2.98
C HIS A 53 8.29 3.95 -3.42
N HIS A 54 7.16 3.39 -2.99
CA HIS A 54 5.85 3.77 -3.50
C HIS A 54 5.11 4.66 -2.51
N ALA A 55 5.02 4.19 -1.27
CA ALA A 55 4.38 4.92 -0.20
C ALA A 55 5.07 4.60 1.14
N MET A 56 4.69 5.36 2.16
CA MET A 56 5.10 5.16 3.54
C MET A 56 3.86 5.07 4.42
N LEU A 57 3.82 4.09 5.31
CA LEU A 57 2.77 3.90 6.31
C LEU A 57 3.39 3.98 7.70
N TRP A 58 2.85 4.82 8.57
CA TRP A 58 3.36 4.95 9.93
C TRP A 58 2.25 5.25 10.93
N TYR A 59 2.60 5.10 12.21
CA TYR A 59 1.76 5.44 13.35
C TYR A 59 2.43 6.52 14.18
N GLU A 60 1.75 7.63 14.41
CA GLU A 60 2.28 8.76 15.17
C GLU A 60 1.15 9.48 15.92
N ALA A 61 1.43 9.85 17.17
CA ALA A 61 0.51 10.63 18.01
C ALA A 61 -0.93 10.09 18.05
N GLY A 62 -1.10 8.76 18.09
CA GLY A 62 -2.42 8.14 18.14
C GLY A 62 -3.09 7.91 16.79
N LYS A 63 -2.43 8.23 15.68
CA LYS A 63 -3.02 8.25 14.33
C LYS A 63 -2.19 7.46 13.34
N PHE A 64 -2.85 6.96 12.30
CA PHE A 64 -2.19 6.25 11.20
C PHE A 64 -2.14 7.14 9.98
N TYR A 65 -1.00 7.17 9.31
CA TYR A 65 -0.79 8.01 8.15
C TYR A 65 -0.22 7.22 6.98
N LEU A 66 -0.71 7.54 5.79
CA LEU A 66 -0.20 7.06 4.53
C LEU A 66 0.27 8.25 3.69
N GLN A 67 1.43 8.10 3.05
CA GLN A 67 1.98 9.12 2.17
C GLN A 67 2.53 8.48 0.90
N ASP A 68 2.21 9.05 -0.26
CA ASP A 68 2.84 8.68 -1.52
C ASP A 68 4.24 9.32 -1.62
N THR A 69 5.25 8.51 -1.92
CA THR A 69 6.66 8.94 -1.98
C THR A 69 7.16 9.08 -3.41
N LYS A 70 6.47 9.86 -4.26
CA LYS A 70 6.81 10.07 -5.68
C LYS A 70 6.62 8.80 -6.51
N SER A 71 5.53 8.08 -6.25
CA SER A 71 5.17 6.89 -7.03
C SER A 71 4.82 7.26 -8.47
N SER A 72 5.15 6.38 -9.42
CA SER A 72 4.85 6.64 -10.84
C SER A 72 3.35 6.51 -11.14
N ASN A 73 2.73 5.50 -10.54
CA ASN A 73 1.35 5.11 -10.84
C ASN A 73 0.32 5.56 -9.79
N GLY A 74 0.76 6.26 -8.74
CA GLY A 74 -0.10 6.86 -7.72
C GLY A 74 -0.52 5.91 -6.59
N THR A 75 -0.75 6.49 -5.43
CA THR A 75 -1.40 5.87 -4.26
C THR A 75 -2.81 6.45 -4.09
N PHE A 76 -3.75 5.61 -3.70
CA PHE A 76 -5.15 5.96 -3.55
C PHE A 76 -5.70 5.48 -2.21
N VAL A 77 -6.55 6.29 -1.60
CA VAL A 77 -7.33 5.95 -0.40
C VAL A 77 -8.80 6.19 -0.74
N ASN A 78 -9.65 5.17 -0.61
CA ASN A 78 -11.07 5.23 -0.95
C ASN A 78 -11.33 5.79 -2.36
N ASN A 79 -10.57 5.28 -3.34
CA ASN A 79 -10.57 5.72 -4.76
C ASN A 79 -10.12 7.16 -5.00
N GLN A 80 -9.69 7.89 -3.98
CA GLN A 80 -9.13 9.23 -4.10
C GLN A 80 -7.60 9.16 -4.18
N ARG A 81 -7.04 9.68 -5.27
CA ARG A 81 -5.59 9.75 -5.47
C ARG A 81 -4.95 10.78 -4.54
N LEU A 82 -3.83 10.43 -3.89
CA LEU A 82 -3.16 11.32 -2.92
C LEU A 82 -2.40 12.48 -3.58
N CYS A 83 -1.77 12.25 -4.72
CA CYS A 83 -0.99 13.24 -5.48
C CYS A 83 -0.88 12.85 -6.96
N LYS A 84 -0.33 13.75 -7.79
CA LYS A 84 0.02 13.42 -9.18
C LYS A 84 1.21 12.46 -9.21
N GLY A 85 1.35 11.72 -10.31
CA GLY A 85 2.45 10.76 -10.47
C GLY A 85 3.81 11.47 -10.48
N GLY A 86 4.78 10.93 -9.75
CA GLY A 86 6.12 11.52 -9.60
C GLY A 86 6.22 12.63 -8.56
N GLU A 87 5.12 13.01 -7.90
CA GLU A 87 5.09 14.00 -6.82
C GLU A 87 4.92 13.32 -5.47
N GLU A 88 5.38 13.98 -4.41
CA GLU A 88 5.18 13.52 -3.03
C GLU A 88 3.87 14.06 -2.50
N SER A 89 3.03 13.21 -1.89
CA SER A 89 1.79 13.69 -1.28
C SER A 89 2.05 14.26 0.11
N PRO A 90 1.13 15.08 0.66
CA PRO A 90 1.07 15.26 2.10
C PRO A 90 0.71 13.94 2.80
N ALA A 91 0.99 13.87 4.10
CA ALA A 91 0.54 12.77 4.95
C ALA A 91 -1.00 12.75 5.01
N ARG A 92 -1.61 11.62 4.67
CA ARG A 92 -3.06 11.40 4.74
C ARG A 92 -3.36 10.48 5.92
N GLU A 93 -4.18 10.95 6.86
CA GLU A 93 -4.72 10.09 7.91
C GLU A 93 -5.62 9.01 7.29
N VAL A 94 -5.42 7.76 7.71
CA VAL A 94 -6.17 6.58 7.27
C VAL A 94 -6.81 5.86 8.45
N PHE A 95 -7.93 5.20 8.21
CA PHE A 95 -8.72 4.52 9.23
C PHE A 95 -8.96 3.05 8.90
N SER A 96 -9.27 2.26 9.92
CA SER A 96 -9.69 0.88 9.74
C SER A 96 -10.95 0.83 8.87
N GLY A 97 -10.92 0.00 7.83
CA GLY A 97 -11.98 -0.13 6.84
C GLY A 97 -11.70 0.62 5.53
N ASP A 98 -10.67 1.47 5.46
CA ASP A 98 -10.31 2.17 4.23
C ASP A 98 -9.86 1.19 3.13
N LEU A 99 -10.17 1.56 1.88
CA LEU A 99 -9.67 0.90 0.69
C LEU A 99 -8.37 1.57 0.24
N ILE A 100 -7.26 0.85 0.29
CA ILE A 100 -5.95 1.34 -0.15
C ILE A 100 -5.59 0.70 -1.47
N GLN A 101 -5.16 1.52 -2.43
CA GLN A 101 -4.65 1.04 -3.72
C GLN A 101 -3.28 1.65 -4.02
N PHE A 102 -2.37 0.80 -4.51
CA PHE A 102 -1.03 1.18 -4.96
C PHE A 102 -0.88 0.86 -6.45
N GLY A 103 -0.66 1.93 -7.23
CA GLY A 103 -0.61 1.88 -8.68
C GLY A 103 -1.97 1.79 -9.35
N VAL A 104 -1.94 1.66 -10.67
CA VAL A 104 -3.10 1.43 -11.54
C VAL A 104 -2.80 0.26 -12.46
N GLU A 105 -3.85 -0.30 -13.04
CA GLU A 105 -3.69 -1.32 -14.07
C GLU A 105 -2.96 -0.74 -15.29
N VAL A 106 -1.92 -1.45 -15.76
CA VAL A 106 -1.13 -1.03 -16.93
C VAL A 106 -1.20 -2.12 -18.00
N MET A 107 -1.55 -1.72 -19.22
CA MET A 107 -1.48 -2.60 -20.40
C MET A 107 -0.16 -2.38 -21.13
N GLU A 108 0.53 -3.47 -21.44
CA GLU A 108 1.76 -3.46 -22.23
C GLU A 108 1.69 -4.48 -23.37
N ASN A 109 2.36 -4.22 -24.49
CA ASN A 109 2.50 -5.22 -25.54
C ASN A 109 3.70 -6.12 -25.24
N ASN A 110 3.50 -7.43 -25.33
CA ASN A 110 4.60 -8.37 -25.25
C ASN A 110 5.40 -8.39 -26.57
N ARG A 111 6.50 -9.17 -26.61
CA ARG A 111 7.37 -9.29 -27.79
C ARG A 111 6.66 -9.84 -29.05
N ARG A 112 5.47 -10.42 -28.89
CA ARG A 112 4.64 -10.97 -29.97
C ARG A 112 3.50 -10.01 -30.38
N GLY A 113 3.42 -8.82 -29.77
CA GLY A 113 2.35 -7.85 -30.02
C GLY A 113 1.04 -8.14 -29.28
N GLU A 114 1.01 -9.12 -28.39
CA GLU A 114 -0.17 -9.41 -27.57
C GLU A 114 -0.24 -8.46 -26.38
N LYS A 115 -1.43 -7.97 -26.06
CA LYS A 115 -1.68 -7.12 -24.89
C LYS A 115 -1.62 -7.95 -23.62
N ILE A 116 -0.73 -7.58 -22.71
CA ILE A 116 -0.63 -8.11 -21.35
C ILE A 116 -1.08 -7.02 -20.38
N THR A 117 -1.94 -7.40 -19.44
CA THR A 117 -2.40 -6.52 -18.38
C THR A 117 -1.64 -6.82 -17.08
N HIS A 118 -1.11 -5.77 -16.46
CA HIS A 118 -0.48 -5.82 -15.15
C HIS A 118 -1.37 -5.15 -14.11
N GLY A 119 -1.95 -5.96 -13.22
CA GLY A 119 -2.81 -5.47 -12.14
C GLY A 119 -2.05 -4.68 -11.07
N CYS A 120 -2.80 -3.88 -10.30
CA CYS A 120 -2.31 -3.09 -9.17
C CYS A 120 -2.61 -3.76 -7.81
N ILE A 121 -2.05 -3.24 -6.72
CA ILE A 121 -2.37 -3.76 -5.38
C ILE A 121 -3.59 -3.01 -4.85
N ILE A 122 -4.62 -3.75 -4.44
CA ILE A 122 -5.84 -3.22 -3.82
C ILE A 122 -6.09 -4.01 -2.53
N ALA A 123 -6.17 -3.30 -1.41
CA ALA A 123 -6.29 -3.88 -0.08
C ALA A 123 -7.34 -3.16 0.75
N ASN A 124 -8.09 -3.90 1.55
CA ASN A 124 -8.73 -3.32 2.73
C ASN A 124 -7.67 -3.20 3.83
N ILE A 125 -7.63 -2.06 4.51
CA ILE A 125 -6.75 -1.86 5.66
C ILE A 125 -7.54 -2.01 6.96
N THR A 126 -7.03 -2.82 7.89
CA THR A 126 -7.53 -2.89 9.27
C THR A 126 -6.41 -2.43 10.20
N LEU A 127 -6.73 -1.51 11.11
CA LEU A 127 -5.75 -0.79 11.91
C LEU A 127 -6.02 -0.99 13.40
N TYR A 128 -4.99 -1.33 14.17
CA TYR A 128 -5.08 -1.48 15.62
C TYR A 128 -4.05 -0.58 16.30
N HIS A 129 -4.52 0.24 17.24
CA HIS A 129 -3.67 1.05 18.10
C HIS A 129 -2.78 0.16 18.99
N GLN A 130 -1.81 0.79 19.66
CA GLN A 130 -0.91 0.11 20.60
C GLN A 130 -1.63 -0.54 21.80
N ASP A 131 -2.86 -0.14 22.10
CA ASP A 131 -3.70 -0.72 23.15
C ASP A 131 -4.60 -1.87 22.63
N GLY A 132 -4.48 -2.23 21.35
CA GLY A 132 -5.26 -3.28 20.70
C GLY A 132 -6.65 -2.84 20.23
N ARG A 133 -7.05 -1.58 20.44
CA ARG A 133 -8.33 -1.07 19.91
C ARG A 133 -8.24 -0.84 18.41
N GLU A 134 -9.31 -1.20 17.71
CA GLU A 134 -9.41 -0.95 16.27
C GLU A 134 -9.61 0.55 15.99
N ALA A 135 -8.82 1.10 15.08
CA ALA A 135 -8.81 2.52 14.73
C ALA A 135 -9.91 2.87 13.71
N LYS A 136 -11.17 2.70 14.12
CA LYS A 136 -12.32 3.07 13.30
C LYS A 136 -12.48 4.60 13.24
N PRO A 137 -13.06 5.14 12.16
CA PRO A 137 -13.49 6.53 12.16
C PRO A 137 -14.54 6.75 13.26
N ALA A 138 -14.51 7.94 13.87
CA ALA A 138 -15.45 8.34 14.92
C ALA A 138 -16.88 8.51 14.38
#